data_AF-A0A2A9HEL9-F1
#
_entry.id   AF-A0A2A9HEL9-F1
#
_cell.length_a   1.000
_cell.length_b   1.000
_cell.length_c   1.000
_cell.angle_alpha   90.00
_cell.angle_beta   90.00
_cell.angle_gamma   90.00
#
_symmetry.space_group_name_H-M   'P 1'
#
loop_
_entity.id
_entity.type
_entity.pdbx_description
1 polymer ?
#
loop_
_entity_poly.entity_id
_entity_poly.type
_entity_poly.pdbx_seq_one_letter_code
_entity_poly.pdbx_strand_id
1 'polypeptide(L)'
;MLHACAPCCIAPFRRTIWHMARRARLLAFLALLLVALGISLGACTGADEPAAPARSPTEAPAAPTPAPSPSPNPAPALRGTPGCRQPLPADLKAGETVSRTLQSAGRTRTYLVYLPPSAGPAAEPMPLVLNFHGLGSTGAQQHIYGGWVPIAQREGFVVASPNGVQNSWLIAAGLDDIQFVYDLVAALGNELCLDPARVYATGMSNGGFMSTTLACRAQDLIAAVAPVAGESAPAAGCGERPVPMVLFHGTDDTVVPYQAGTINAGAVSGTPFPGVAAVLDAWAKHNGCSDAPPAETRIAADVVKVEYQGCRAPVVHYRVEGGGHTWPGAVPVPRLGATTTSISASDIAWEFFKAHPRTP
;
A
#
# COMPACT_ATOMS: atom_id res chain seq x y z
N MET A 1 53.05 54.20 8.73
CA MET A 1 53.78 52.98 9.14
C MET A 1 52.89 51.79 8.78
N LEU A 2 53.12 51.17 7.62
CA LEU A 2 53.90 49.93 7.44
C LEU A 2 53.27 48.71 8.13
N HIS A 3 52.69 47.82 7.31
CA HIS A 3 52.79 46.34 7.32
C HIS A 3 52.36 45.60 8.62
N ALA A 4 51.70 44.44 8.63
CA ALA A 4 51.65 43.34 7.68
C ALA A 4 50.42 42.45 7.94
N CYS A 5 49.94 41.78 6.88
CA CYS A 5 49.10 40.59 6.92
C CYS A 5 49.94 39.35 6.57
N ALA A 6 49.42 38.18 7.01
CA ALA A 6 49.70 36.78 6.61
C ALA A 6 50.83 36.02 7.36
N PRO A 7 50.89 34.67 7.33
CA PRO A 7 49.85 33.62 7.36
C PRO A 7 50.23 32.39 8.26
N CYS A 8 49.29 31.51 8.60
CA CYS A 8 49.58 30.10 8.99
C CYS A 8 48.35 29.24 8.66
N CYS A 9 48.36 28.42 7.60
CA CYS A 9 48.92 27.06 7.44
C CYS A 9 47.80 26.01 7.41
N ILE A 10 47.65 25.39 6.24
CA ILE A 10 46.67 24.36 5.87
C ILE A 10 47.40 23.00 5.77
N ALA A 11 46.68 21.96 6.23
CA ALA A 11 46.77 20.51 5.92
C ALA A 11 47.76 19.59 6.69
N PRO A 12 47.51 18.25 6.78
CA PRO A 12 46.33 17.46 6.39
C PRO A 12 45.82 16.44 7.46
N PHE A 13 44.50 16.21 7.54
CA PHE A 13 43.90 15.03 8.18
C PHE A 13 43.19 14.17 7.11
N ARG A 14 43.96 13.34 6.42
CA ARG A 14 43.45 12.24 5.57
C ARG A 14 44.34 11.03 5.77
N ARG A 15 44.05 10.19 6.78
CA ARG A 15 44.54 8.81 6.91
C ARG A 15 43.92 8.10 8.13
N THR A 16 42.59 7.91 8.16
CA THR A 16 41.99 6.96 9.14
C THR A 16 40.65 6.34 8.72
N ILE A 17 40.16 6.57 7.50
CA ILE A 17 38.85 6.01 7.07
C ILE A 17 39.01 4.76 6.16
N TRP A 18 40.24 4.36 5.84
CA TRP A 18 40.51 3.30 4.86
C TRP A 18 40.53 1.86 5.42
N HIS A 19 40.43 1.65 6.74
CA HIS A 19 40.55 0.32 7.35
C HIS A 19 39.27 -0.31 7.90
N MET A 20 38.14 0.42 7.98
CA MET A 20 36.86 -0.17 8.42
C MET A 20 36.00 -0.74 7.27
N ALA A 21 36.21 -0.29 6.02
CA ALA A 21 35.39 -0.72 4.88
C ALA A 21 35.74 -2.11 4.28
N ARG A 22 36.80 -2.78 4.77
CA ARG A 22 37.22 -4.10 4.25
C ARG A 22 36.77 -5.31 5.09
N ARG A 23 36.26 -5.11 6.31
CA ARG A 23 35.82 -6.24 7.16
C ARG A 23 34.33 -6.59 7.04
N ALA A 24 33.49 -5.73 6.47
CA ALA A 24 32.07 -6.01 6.26
C ALA A 24 31.77 -6.80 4.96
N ARG A 25 32.75 -7.01 4.09
CA ARG A 25 32.58 -7.70 2.79
C ARG A 25 32.93 -9.19 2.80
N LEU A 26 33.35 -9.76 3.94
CA LEU A 26 33.79 -11.16 4.01
C LEU A 26 32.77 -12.12 4.68
N LEU A 27 31.66 -11.62 5.23
CA LEU A 27 30.67 -12.45 5.95
C LEU A 27 29.36 -12.67 5.17
N ALA A 28 29.22 -12.10 3.98
CA ALA A 28 28.02 -12.26 3.13
C ALA A 28 28.14 -13.38 2.08
N PHE A 29 29.22 -14.16 2.08
CA PHE A 29 29.53 -15.15 1.03
C PHE A 29 29.31 -16.63 1.41
N LEU A 30 28.65 -16.93 2.54
CA LEU A 30 28.57 -18.30 3.07
C LEU A 30 27.15 -18.82 3.36
N ALA A 31 26.08 -18.16 2.87
CA ALA A 31 24.71 -18.59 3.11
C ALA A 31 23.88 -18.79 1.82
N LEU A 32 24.52 -19.22 0.73
CA LEU A 32 23.87 -19.54 -0.55
C LEU A 32 24.41 -20.86 -1.08
N LEU A 33 24.02 -21.95 -0.44
CA LEU A 33 24.15 -23.32 -0.95
C LEU A 33 23.16 -24.19 -0.16
N LEU A 34 22.43 -25.05 -0.88
CA LEU A 34 21.37 -25.97 -0.44
C LEU A 34 19.96 -25.36 -0.52
N VAL A 35 19.20 -25.64 -1.59
CA VAL A 35 18.33 -26.82 -1.69
C VAL A 35 17.95 -27.00 -3.17
N ALA A 36 18.23 -28.18 -3.71
CA ALA A 36 17.71 -28.70 -4.97
C ALA A 36 17.12 -30.10 -4.74
N LEU A 37 16.11 -30.42 -5.55
CA LEU A 37 15.45 -31.71 -5.82
C LEU A 37 14.33 -32.24 -4.90
N GLY A 38 13.23 -32.65 -5.56
CA GLY A 38 12.24 -33.61 -5.04
C GLY A 38 10.93 -33.64 -5.85
N ILE A 39 10.85 -34.49 -6.87
CA ILE A 39 9.70 -34.79 -7.74
C ILE A 39 8.79 -35.85 -7.09
N SER A 40 7.46 -35.75 -7.25
CA SER A 40 6.60 -36.91 -7.61
C SER A 40 5.15 -36.55 -7.94
N LEU A 41 4.70 -37.05 -9.10
CA LEU A 41 3.32 -37.10 -9.57
C LEU A 41 2.50 -38.16 -8.81
N GLY A 42 1.23 -37.88 -8.58
CA GLY A 42 0.22 -38.86 -8.15
C GLY A 42 -1.15 -38.45 -8.68
N ALA A 43 -1.53 -39.02 -9.82
CA ALA A 43 -2.89 -38.95 -10.35
C ALA A 43 -3.74 -40.03 -9.68
N CYS A 44 -4.92 -39.65 -9.18
CA CYS A 44 -5.99 -40.59 -8.86
C CYS A 44 -7.30 -40.08 -9.48
N THR A 45 -7.78 -40.85 -10.43
CA THR A 45 -9.10 -40.81 -11.04
C THR A 45 -10.17 -41.27 -10.05
N GLY A 46 -11.26 -40.52 -9.90
CA GLY A 46 -12.44 -40.92 -9.16
C GLY A 46 -13.68 -40.43 -9.90
N ALA A 47 -14.58 -41.37 -10.20
CA ALA A 47 -15.64 -41.27 -11.18
C ALA A 47 -16.88 -40.48 -10.71
N ASP A 48 -17.57 -39.89 -11.69
CA ASP A 48 -18.91 -39.29 -11.60
C ASP A 48 -20.00 -40.32 -11.31
N GLU A 49 -20.92 -39.98 -10.40
CA GLU A 49 -22.24 -40.62 -10.27
C GLU A 49 -23.34 -39.52 -10.33
N PRO A 50 -24.43 -39.70 -11.11
CA PRO A 50 -25.34 -38.61 -11.44
C PRO A 50 -26.42 -38.37 -10.37
N ALA A 51 -26.69 -37.09 -10.10
CA ALA A 51 -27.72 -36.62 -9.19
C ALA A 51 -29.15 -36.77 -9.76
N ALA A 52 -30.08 -37.20 -8.90
CA ALA A 52 -31.51 -37.31 -9.17
C ALA A 52 -32.21 -35.92 -9.25
N PRO A 53 -33.32 -35.79 -10.02
CA PRO A 53 -33.94 -34.50 -10.28
C PRO A 53 -34.74 -33.96 -9.09
N ALA A 54 -34.52 -32.68 -8.77
CA ALA A 54 -35.23 -31.94 -7.74
C ALA A 54 -36.69 -31.63 -8.17
N ARG A 55 -37.63 -31.79 -7.23
CA ARG A 55 -39.04 -31.40 -7.37
C ARG A 55 -39.20 -29.90 -7.09
N SER A 56 -40.02 -29.23 -7.91
CA SER A 56 -40.39 -27.82 -7.78
C SER A 56 -41.17 -27.55 -6.46
N PRO A 57 -40.87 -26.47 -5.72
CA PRO A 57 -41.71 -26.05 -4.60
C PRO A 57 -42.87 -25.18 -5.10
N THR A 58 -44.07 -25.53 -4.66
CA THR A 58 -45.31 -24.77 -4.83
C THR A 58 -45.30 -23.50 -3.98
N GLU A 59 -45.70 -22.38 -4.58
CA GLU A 59 -45.74 -21.04 -4.00
C GLU A 59 -46.81 -20.91 -2.90
N ALA A 60 -46.42 -20.42 -1.72
CA ALA A 60 -47.31 -20.10 -0.60
C ALA A 60 -47.57 -18.57 -0.54
N PRO A 61 -48.75 -18.11 -0.07
CA PRO A 61 -49.12 -16.69 -0.14
C PRO A 61 -48.33 -15.82 0.85
N ALA A 62 -47.95 -14.61 0.42
CA ALA A 62 -47.17 -13.65 1.20
C ALA A 62 -47.94 -13.06 2.38
N ALA A 63 -47.27 -12.95 3.54
CA ALA A 63 -47.73 -12.21 4.72
C ALA A 63 -47.47 -10.69 4.57
N PRO A 64 -48.28 -9.82 5.20
CA PRO A 64 -48.14 -8.37 5.07
C PRO A 64 -46.89 -7.84 5.78
N THR A 65 -46.23 -6.88 5.15
CA THR A 65 -44.96 -6.27 5.59
C THR A 65 -45.19 -5.27 6.74
N PRO A 66 -44.38 -5.27 7.82
CA PRO A 66 -44.45 -4.25 8.85
C PRO A 66 -43.98 -2.88 8.33
N ALA A 67 -44.62 -1.81 8.79
CA ALA A 67 -44.21 -0.43 8.51
C ALA A 67 -42.77 -0.17 9.04
N PRO A 68 -41.97 0.67 8.34
CA PRO A 68 -40.60 0.95 8.74
C PRO A 68 -40.55 1.74 10.06
N SER A 69 -39.74 1.25 11.00
CA SER A 69 -39.35 2.00 12.20
C SER A 69 -38.60 3.29 11.82
N PRO A 70 -38.77 4.39 12.57
CA PRO A 70 -38.01 5.61 12.32
C PRO A 70 -36.51 5.34 12.48
N SER A 71 -35.71 5.84 11.54
CA SER A 71 -34.26 5.73 11.54
C SER A 71 -33.69 6.35 12.83
N PRO A 72 -32.73 5.71 13.50
CA PRO A 72 -32.04 6.35 14.61
C PRO A 72 -31.27 7.58 14.10
N ASN A 73 -31.32 8.67 14.86
CA ASN A 73 -30.51 9.87 14.59
C ASN A 73 -29.04 9.47 14.40
N PRO A 74 -28.32 10.05 13.42
CA PRO A 74 -26.92 9.75 13.24
C PRO A 74 -26.15 10.14 14.52
N ALA A 75 -25.46 9.16 15.09
CA ALA A 75 -24.54 9.39 16.19
C ALA A 75 -23.49 10.43 15.75
N PRO A 76 -23.05 11.35 16.63
CA PRO A 76 -21.99 12.29 16.30
C PRO A 76 -20.75 11.51 15.85
N ALA A 77 -20.27 11.79 14.64
CA ALA A 77 -19.08 11.15 14.10
C ALA A 77 -17.93 11.32 15.10
N LEU A 78 -17.45 10.21 15.66
CA LEU A 78 -16.30 10.22 16.56
C LEU A 78 -15.13 10.80 15.78
N ARG A 79 -14.70 12.02 16.15
CA ARG A 79 -13.59 12.72 15.48
C ARG A 79 -12.22 12.06 15.74
N GLY A 80 -12.16 10.99 16.53
CA GLY A 80 -10.95 10.26 16.81
C GLY A 80 -11.23 8.91 17.45
N THR A 81 -10.20 8.09 17.52
CA THR A 81 -10.24 6.72 18.09
C THR A 81 -10.08 6.73 19.63
N PRO A 82 -10.32 5.59 20.32
CA PRO A 82 -10.22 5.51 21.78
C PRO A 82 -8.86 5.93 22.37
N GLY A 83 -7.78 5.79 21.62
CA GLY A 83 -6.44 6.25 22.02
C GLY A 83 -6.28 7.78 22.09
N CYS A 84 -7.27 8.56 21.64
CA CYS A 84 -7.25 10.01 21.80
C CYS A 84 -7.24 10.42 23.27
N ARG A 85 -6.39 11.41 23.59
CA ARG A 85 -6.17 11.93 24.94
C ARG A 85 -5.55 10.93 25.93
N GLN A 86 -5.12 9.76 25.46
CA GLN A 86 -4.40 8.79 26.27
C GLN A 86 -2.88 9.04 26.19
N PRO A 87 -2.13 8.70 27.25
CA PRO A 87 -0.67 8.57 27.14
C PRO A 87 -0.30 7.50 26.13
N LEU A 88 0.79 7.74 25.38
CA LEU A 88 1.36 6.71 24.53
C LEU A 88 1.77 5.51 25.40
N PRO A 89 1.55 4.27 24.94
CA PRO A 89 2.15 3.08 25.53
C PRO A 89 3.66 3.25 25.72
N ALA A 90 4.23 2.63 26.77
CA ALA A 90 5.64 2.82 27.14
C ALA A 90 6.65 2.39 26.05
N ASP A 91 6.24 1.50 25.16
CA ASP A 91 7.00 1.00 24.02
C ASP A 91 6.83 1.86 22.75
N LEU A 92 5.99 2.91 22.78
CA LEU A 92 5.79 3.87 21.70
C LEU A 92 6.37 5.23 22.06
N LYS A 93 7.12 5.83 21.14
CA LYS A 93 7.68 7.18 21.29
C LYS A 93 7.44 8.01 20.03
N ALA A 94 7.05 9.26 20.25
CA ALA A 94 6.91 10.23 19.17
C ALA A 94 8.26 10.46 18.48
N GLY A 95 8.25 10.54 17.15
CA GLY A 95 9.45 10.71 16.34
C GLY A 95 10.24 9.43 16.07
N GLU A 96 9.79 8.27 16.54
CA GLU A 96 10.50 6.98 16.39
C GLU A 96 9.70 5.96 15.56
N THR A 97 10.42 5.03 14.95
CA THR A 97 9.87 3.80 14.35
C THR A 97 10.12 2.64 15.29
N VAL A 98 9.10 1.83 15.55
CA VAL A 98 9.20 0.62 16.38
C VAL A 98 8.58 -0.58 15.68
N SER A 99 9.16 -1.76 15.89
CA SER A 99 8.61 -3.04 15.44
C SER A 99 7.73 -3.63 16.52
N ARG A 100 6.51 -4.02 16.17
CA ARG A 100 5.51 -4.59 17.09
C ARG A 100 4.83 -5.81 16.49
N THR A 101 4.05 -6.49 17.32
CA THR A 101 3.29 -7.68 16.96
C THR A 101 1.84 -7.55 17.39
N LEU A 102 0.94 -8.30 16.75
CA LEU A 102 -0.44 -8.46 17.16
C LEU A 102 -0.96 -9.84 16.77
N GLN A 103 -1.98 -10.35 17.47
CA GLN A 103 -2.67 -11.58 17.08
C GLN A 103 -3.81 -11.26 16.13
N SER A 104 -3.84 -11.91 14.97
CA SER A 104 -4.90 -11.73 13.97
C SER A 104 -5.08 -13.02 13.17
N ALA A 105 -6.34 -13.38 12.89
CA ALA A 105 -6.70 -14.60 12.16
C ALA A 105 -5.98 -15.86 12.70
N GLY A 106 -5.86 -15.96 14.03
CA GLY A 106 -5.19 -17.09 14.71
C GLY A 106 -3.66 -17.14 14.56
N ARG A 107 -3.02 -16.06 14.10
CA ARG A 107 -1.57 -15.98 13.89
C ARG A 107 -0.98 -14.72 14.50
N THR A 108 0.29 -14.81 14.91
CA THR A 108 1.08 -13.64 15.29
C THR A 108 1.56 -12.93 14.03
N ARG A 109 1.11 -11.69 13.85
CA ARG A 109 1.50 -10.81 12.76
C ARG A 109 2.47 -9.76 13.28
N THR A 110 3.34 -9.25 12.42
CA THR A 110 4.36 -8.25 12.78
C THR A 110 4.26 -7.04 11.87
N TYR A 111 4.58 -5.86 12.40
CA TYR A 111 4.53 -4.61 11.66
C TYR A 111 5.52 -3.60 12.24
N LEU A 112 5.97 -2.66 11.41
CA LEU A 112 6.64 -1.45 11.88
C LEU A 112 5.61 -0.33 11.96
N VAL A 113 5.74 0.53 12.96
CA VAL A 113 4.95 1.75 13.07
C VAL A 113 5.85 2.93 13.38
N TYR A 114 5.69 4.01 12.62
CA TYR A 114 6.32 5.31 12.87
C TYR A 114 5.28 6.28 13.43
N LEU A 115 5.64 6.96 14.52
CA LEU A 115 4.84 8.03 15.11
C LEU A 115 5.46 9.39 14.80
N PRO A 116 4.66 10.38 14.33
CA PRO A 116 5.18 11.73 14.11
C PRO A 116 5.56 12.40 15.44
N PRO A 117 6.41 13.45 15.44
CA PRO A 117 6.77 14.17 16.66
C PRO A 117 5.57 14.80 17.38
N SER A 118 4.46 15.04 16.67
CA SER A 118 3.19 15.56 17.20
C SER A 118 2.35 14.52 17.96
N ALA A 119 2.74 13.24 17.98
CA ALA A 119 1.99 12.18 18.65
C ALA A 119 2.05 12.33 20.19
N GLY A 120 0.93 12.06 20.87
CA GLY A 120 0.82 12.12 22.33
C GLY A 120 -0.61 12.43 22.83
N PRO A 121 -0.80 12.63 24.15
CA PRO A 121 -2.11 12.94 24.73
C PRO A 121 -2.78 14.19 24.17
N ALA A 122 -1.99 15.18 23.78
CA ALA A 122 -2.48 16.45 23.22
C ALA A 122 -2.53 16.43 21.68
N ALA A 123 -2.31 15.28 21.04
CA ALA A 123 -2.36 15.17 19.60
C ALA A 123 -3.79 15.41 19.09
N GLU A 124 -3.90 16.20 18.02
CA GLU A 124 -5.07 16.16 17.17
C GLU A 124 -5.18 14.78 16.50
N PRO A 125 -6.39 14.30 16.15
CA PRO A 125 -6.58 13.06 15.41
C PRO A 125 -5.68 13.00 14.17
N MET A 126 -4.83 11.98 14.10
CA MET A 126 -3.80 11.84 13.06
C MET A 126 -4.26 10.91 11.94
N PRO A 127 -3.92 11.21 10.67
CA PRO A 127 -4.05 10.24 9.60
C PRO A 127 -3.17 9.01 9.80
N LEU A 128 -3.58 7.90 9.17
CA LEU A 128 -2.81 6.66 9.12
C LEU A 128 -2.55 6.29 7.65
N VAL A 129 -1.28 6.07 7.31
CA VAL A 129 -0.86 5.49 6.02
C VAL A 129 -0.40 4.05 6.25
N LEU A 130 -1.12 3.10 5.67
CA LEU A 130 -0.73 1.70 5.58
C LEU A 130 0.16 1.50 4.35
N ASN A 131 1.42 1.12 4.56
CA ASN A 131 2.45 1.03 3.52
C ASN A 131 2.93 -0.43 3.34
N PHE A 132 2.40 -1.11 2.32
CA PHE A 132 2.53 -2.54 2.10
C PHE A 132 3.72 -2.91 1.18
N HIS A 133 4.47 -3.94 1.56
CA HIS A 133 5.66 -4.38 0.82
C HIS A 133 5.31 -5.24 -0.41
N GLY A 134 6.21 -5.29 -1.40
CA GLY A 134 6.10 -6.20 -2.55
C GLY A 134 6.44 -7.66 -2.22
N LEU A 135 6.18 -8.57 -3.17
CA LEU A 135 6.39 -10.01 -3.00
C LEU A 135 7.86 -10.32 -2.67
N GLY A 136 8.08 -11.14 -1.64
CA GLY A 136 9.42 -11.53 -1.18
C GLY A 136 10.17 -10.46 -0.38
N SER A 137 9.60 -9.26 -0.22
CA SER A 137 10.11 -8.19 0.63
C SER A 137 9.53 -8.27 2.04
N THR A 138 9.87 -7.32 2.90
CA THR A 138 9.37 -7.18 4.27
C THR A 138 8.84 -5.77 4.52
N GLY A 139 8.02 -5.62 5.56
CA GLY A 139 7.56 -4.31 6.06
C GLY A 139 8.72 -3.37 6.38
N ALA A 140 9.84 -3.89 6.92
CA ALA A 140 11.03 -3.07 7.21
C ALA A 140 11.68 -2.51 5.93
N GLN A 141 11.82 -3.34 4.89
CA GLN A 141 12.35 -2.90 3.60
C GLN A 141 11.42 -1.87 2.95
N GLN A 142 10.10 -2.09 2.99
CA GLN A 142 9.12 -1.15 2.42
C GLN A 142 9.06 0.17 3.20
N HIS A 143 9.22 0.12 4.52
CA HIS A 143 9.25 1.29 5.40
C HIS A 143 10.36 2.27 4.99
N ILE A 144 11.48 1.73 4.52
CA ILE A 144 12.60 2.50 3.97
C ILE A 144 12.35 2.87 2.50
N TYR A 145 11.97 1.89 1.67
CA TYR A 145 11.90 2.05 0.22
C TYR A 145 10.86 3.08 -0.23
N GLY A 146 9.68 3.08 0.40
CA GLY A 146 8.62 4.03 0.09
C GLY A 146 8.85 5.45 0.64
N GLY A 147 9.89 5.69 1.44
CA GLY A 147 10.26 7.05 1.87
C GLY A 147 9.20 7.82 2.66
N TRP A 148 8.25 7.13 3.31
CA TRP A 148 7.10 7.76 3.97
C TRP A 148 7.44 8.44 5.31
N VAL A 149 8.48 7.98 6.02
CA VAL A 149 8.82 8.52 7.35
C VAL A 149 9.16 10.02 7.30
N PRO A 150 10.08 10.52 6.43
CA PRO A 150 10.36 11.95 6.33
C PRO A 150 9.12 12.82 6.09
N ILE A 151 8.17 12.33 5.28
CA ILE A 151 6.90 13.02 4.99
C ILE A 151 6.04 13.03 6.26
N ALA A 152 5.92 11.89 6.93
CA ALA A 152 5.18 11.75 8.19
C ALA A 152 5.70 12.67 9.31
N GLN A 153 7.02 12.84 9.44
CA GLN A 153 7.58 13.74 10.45
C GLN A 153 7.22 15.21 10.17
N ARG A 154 7.18 15.60 8.90
CA ARG A 154 6.84 16.96 8.45
C ARG A 154 5.34 17.25 8.56
N GLU A 155 4.51 16.27 8.25
CA GLU A 155 3.08 16.47 7.97
C GLU A 155 2.16 15.92 9.07
N GLY A 156 2.70 15.19 10.05
CA GLY A 156 1.97 14.80 11.25
C GLY A 156 1.00 13.63 11.07
N PHE A 157 1.44 12.54 10.43
CA PHE A 157 0.66 11.30 10.30
C PHE A 157 1.43 10.06 10.73
N VAL A 158 0.70 8.99 11.04
CA VAL A 158 1.26 7.69 11.43
C VAL A 158 1.51 6.85 10.16
N VAL A 159 2.63 6.14 10.12
CA VAL A 159 2.92 5.17 9.05
C VAL A 159 3.00 3.78 9.65
N ALA A 160 2.18 2.85 9.19
CA ALA A 160 2.30 1.44 9.54
C ALA A 160 2.76 0.64 8.32
N SER A 161 3.82 -0.14 8.47
CA SER A 161 4.40 -1.01 7.44
C SER A 161 4.35 -2.46 7.90
N PRO A 162 3.22 -3.16 7.67
CA PRO A 162 3.03 -4.53 8.13
C PRO A 162 3.77 -5.57 7.28
N ASN A 163 4.01 -6.75 7.86
CA ASN A 163 4.50 -7.92 7.14
C ASN A 163 3.34 -8.83 6.68
N GLY A 164 3.40 -9.22 5.42
CA GLY A 164 2.62 -10.30 4.84
C GLY A 164 3.10 -11.68 5.33
N VAL A 165 2.22 -12.67 5.26
CA VAL A 165 2.59 -14.05 5.61
C VAL A 165 3.52 -14.60 4.54
N GLN A 166 4.63 -15.23 4.95
CA GLN A 166 5.67 -15.72 4.02
C GLN A 166 6.14 -14.64 3.03
N ASN A 167 6.23 -13.39 3.48
CA ASN A 167 6.63 -12.23 2.68
C ASN A 167 5.72 -12.01 1.45
N SER A 168 4.42 -12.30 1.59
CA SER A 168 3.41 -12.13 0.55
C SER A 168 2.07 -11.68 1.13
N TRP A 169 1.28 -10.98 0.30
CA TRP A 169 -0.13 -10.68 0.51
C TRP A 169 -0.95 -11.67 -0.33
N LEU A 170 -1.66 -12.57 0.35
CA LEU A 170 -2.37 -13.71 -0.25
C LEU A 170 -3.79 -13.31 -0.67
N ILE A 171 -3.89 -12.25 -1.47
CA ILE A 171 -5.13 -11.58 -1.89
C ILE A 171 -6.18 -12.53 -2.47
N ALA A 172 -5.74 -13.57 -3.19
CA ALA A 172 -6.62 -14.57 -3.82
C ALA A 172 -6.90 -15.81 -2.95
N ALA A 173 -6.10 -16.05 -1.90
CA ALA A 173 -6.14 -17.29 -1.13
C ALA A 173 -6.78 -17.16 0.26
N GLY A 174 -7.29 -15.98 0.62
CA GLY A 174 -8.07 -15.78 1.84
C GLY A 174 -8.28 -14.31 2.20
N LEU A 175 -9.32 -14.03 3.00
CA LEU A 175 -9.57 -12.70 3.56
C LEU A 175 -8.71 -12.40 4.81
N ASP A 176 -7.81 -13.31 5.22
CA ASP A 176 -6.95 -13.18 6.40
C ASP A 176 -6.12 -11.87 6.39
N ASP A 177 -5.60 -11.47 5.23
CA ASP A 177 -4.83 -10.22 5.14
C ASP A 177 -5.72 -8.97 5.23
N ILE A 178 -6.99 -9.06 4.81
CA ILE A 178 -7.96 -7.98 5.01
C ILE A 178 -8.34 -7.91 6.50
N GLN A 179 -8.63 -9.05 7.14
CA GLN A 179 -8.90 -9.10 8.57
C GLN A 179 -7.73 -8.56 9.39
N PHE A 180 -6.50 -8.92 9.01
CA PHE A 180 -5.30 -8.38 9.63
C PHE A 180 -5.20 -6.86 9.52
N VAL A 181 -5.59 -6.27 8.38
CA VAL A 181 -5.63 -4.82 8.25
C VAL A 181 -6.66 -4.19 9.18
N TYR A 182 -7.87 -4.76 9.31
CA TYR A 182 -8.85 -4.29 10.29
C TYR A 182 -8.31 -4.39 11.73
N ASP A 183 -7.74 -5.54 12.10
CA ASP A 183 -7.20 -5.78 13.43
C ASP A 183 -6.03 -4.83 13.75
N LEU A 184 -5.18 -4.54 12.76
CA LEU A 184 -4.07 -3.59 12.89
C LEU A 184 -4.58 -2.16 13.10
N VAL A 185 -5.53 -1.70 12.28
CA VAL A 185 -6.09 -0.34 12.42
C VAL A 185 -6.83 -0.19 13.75
N ALA A 186 -7.57 -1.22 14.17
CA ALA A 186 -8.25 -1.24 15.47
C ALA A 186 -7.24 -1.21 16.63
N ALA A 187 -6.20 -2.04 16.59
CA ALA A 187 -5.15 -2.06 17.61
C ALA A 187 -4.44 -0.71 17.73
N LEU A 188 -4.06 -0.10 16.60
CA LEU A 188 -3.45 1.23 16.60
C LEU A 188 -4.43 2.30 17.09
N GLY A 189 -5.70 2.26 16.69
CA GLY A 189 -6.72 3.21 17.13
C GLY A 189 -7.02 3.15 18.64
N ASN A 190 -6.86 1.98 19.26
CA ASN A 190 -7.01 1.83 20.71
C ASN A 190 -5.89 2.49 21.51
N GLU A 191 -4.71 2.66 20.91
CA GLU A 191 -3.51 3.19 21.57
C GLU A 191 -3.14 4.61 21.13
N LEU A 192 -3.51 5.00 19.91
CA LEU A 192 -3.15 6.26 19.28
C LEU A 192 -4.41 7.09 18.98
N CYS A 193 -4.26 8.41 18.95
CA CYS A 193 -5.30 9.31 18.48
C CYS A 193 -5.32 9.34 16.94
N LEU A 194 -6.03 8.40 16.32
CA LEU A 194 -6.18 8.32 14.87
C LEU A 194 -7.50 8.93 14.42
N ASP A 195 -7.52 9.45 13.20
CA ASP A 195 -8.72 9.89 12.53
C ASP A 195 -9.29 8.75 11.66
N PRO A 196 -10.46 8.17 12.01
CA PRO A 196 -11.05 7.06 11.26
C PRO A 196 -11.51 7.44 9.84
N ALA A 197 -11.61 8.74 9.53
CA ALA A 197 -11.88 9.22 8.18
C ALA A 197 -10.61 9.37 7.33
N ARG A 198 -9.41 9.22 7.89
CA ARG A 198 -8.12 9.44 7.20
C ARG A 198 -7.19 8.23 7.33
N VAL A 199 -7.71 7.06 6.98
CA VAL A 199 -6.93 5.82 6.83
C VAL A 199 -6.68 5.57 5.35
N TYR A 200 -5.42 5.57 4.94
CA TYR A 200 -5.00 5.46 3.54
C TYR A 200 -4.17 4.19 3.33
N ALA A 201 -4.17 3.66 2.11
CA ALA A 201 -3.37 2.48 1.77
C ALA A 201 -2.50 2.71 0.53
N THR A 202 -1.26 2.24 0.60
CA THR A 202 -0.27 2.33 -0.49
C THR A 202 0.66 1.13 -0.40
N GLY A 203 1.34 0.80 -1.49
CA GLY A 203 2.33 -0.26 -1.48
C GLY A 203 2.91 -0.52 -2.86
N MET A 204 4.02 -1.24 -2.85
CA MET A 204 4.74 -1.63 -4.06
C MET A 204 4.29 -3.01 -4.52
N SER A 205 4.03 -3.19 -5.82
CA SER A 205 3.83 -4.52 -6.43
C SER A 205 2.71 -5.32 -5.76
N ASN A 206 3.00 -6.47 -5.15
CA ASN A 206 2.06 -7.22 -4.32
C ASN A 206 1.39 -6.38 -3.21
N GLY A 207 2.08 -5.39 -2.63
CA GLY A 207 1.49 -4.43 -1.71
C GLY A 207 0.61 -3.37 -2.40
N GLY A 208 0.89 -3.05 -3.66
CA GLY A 208 0.00 -2.26 -4.50
C GLY A 208 -1.31 -3.02 -4.75
N PHE A 209 -1.21 -4.30 -5.13
CA PHE A 209 -2.39 -5.15 -5.34
C PHE A 209 -3.20 -5.28 -4.04
N MET A 210 -2.53 -5.31 -2.88
CA MET A 210 -3.19 -5.28 -1.57
C MET A 210 -3.94 -3.96 -1.37
N SER A 211 -3.35 -2.84 -1.76
CA SER A 211 -3.97 -1.50 -1.66
C SER A 211 -5.24 -1.40 -2.51
N THR A 212 -5.22 -1.84 -3.78
CA THR A 212 -6.44 -1.87 -4.62
C THR A 212 -7.47 -2.87 -4.11
N THR A 213 -7.03 -3.98 -3.52
CA THR A 213 -7.92 -4.95 -2.85
C THR A 213 -8.65 -4.31 -1.67
N LEU A 214 -7.96 -3.53 -0.85
CA LEU A 214 -8.58 -2.81 0.26
C LEU A 214 -9.56 -1.73 -0.22
N ALA A 215 -9.23 -1.01 -1.30
CA ALA A 215 -10.17 -0.09 -1.95
C ALA A 215 -11.46 -0.80 -2.45
N CYS A 216 -11.41 -2.10 -2.64
CA CYS A 216 -12.54 -2.90 -3.10
C CYS A 216 -13.31 -3.59 -1.97
N ARG A 217 -12.60 -4.12 -0.98
CA ARG A 217 -13.14 -5.01 0.07
C ARG A 217 -13.26 -4.36 1.46
N ALA A 218 -12.57 -3.24 1.69
CA ALA A 218 -12.52 -2.54 2.97
C ALA A 218 -12.85 -1.05 2.79
N GLN A 219 -13.91 -0.76 2.03
CA GLN A 219 -14.31 0.60 1.67
C GLN A 219 -14.87 1.40 2.84
N ASP A 220 -15.34 0.76 3.89
CA ASP A 220 -15.72 1.37 5.16
C ASP A 220 -14.48 1.84 5.95
N LEU A 221 -13.33 1.22 5.71
CA LEU A 221 -12.07 1.52 6.38
C LEU A 221 -11.22 2.54 5.62
N ILE A 222 -10.98 2.31 4.32
CA ILE A 222 -9.96 3.05 3.55
C ILE A 222 -10.55 4.29 2.88
N ALA A 223 -10.00 5.46 3.16
CA ALA A 223 -10.40 6.72 2.55
C ALA A 223 -9.96 6.86 1.10
N ALA A 224 -8.68 6.58 0.81
CA ALA A 224 -8.08 6.67 -0.53
C ALA A 224 -6.86 5.74 -0.65
N VAL A 225 -6.45 5.42 -1.88
CA VAL A 225 -5.30 4.54 -2.13
C VAL A 225 -4.29 5.06 -3.14
N ALA A 226 -3.03 4.65 -2.99
CA ALA A 226 -1.95 4.99 -3.90
C ALA A 226 -1.06 3.77 -4.24
N PRO A 227 -1.53 2.82 -5.07
CA PRO A 227 -0.73 1.66 -5.45
C PRO A 227 0.42 2.07 -6.39
N VAL A 228 1.55 1.37 -6.27
CA VAL A 228 2.73 1.54 -7.13
C VAL A 228 3.09 0.21 -7.79
N ALA A 229 3.09 0.19 -9.12
CA ALA A 229 3.46 -0.95 -9.96
C ALA A 229 2.72 -2.26 -9.59
N GLY A 230 1.42 -2.19 -9.33
CA GLY A 230 0.66 -3.30 -8.80
C GLY A 230 -0.78 -2.88 -8.53
N GLU A 231 -1.62 -2.90 -9.56
CA GLU A 231 -3.01 -2.49 -9.45
C GLU A 231 -3.90 -3.55 -10.08
N SER A 232 -4.96 -3.95 -9.38
CA SER A 232 -5.96 -4.88 -9.90
C SER A 232 -7.25 -4.13 -10.20
N ALA A 233 -7.96 -4.56 -11.24
CA ALA A 233 -9.33 -4.09 -11.50
C ALA A 233 -10.25 -4.47 -10.32
N PRO A 234 -11.36 -3.73 -10.09
CA PRO A 234 -12.39 -4.11 -9.14
C PRO A 234 -12.84 -5.56 -9.34
N ALA A 235 -12.71 -6.40 -8.30
CA ALA A 235 -13.07 -7.81 -8.36
C ALA A 235 -14.58 -8.01 -8.12
N ALA A 236 -15.10 -9.21 -8.44
CA ALA A 236 -16.49 -9.56 -8.14
C ALA A 236 -16.82 -9.42 -6.64
N GLY A 237 -17.90 -8.70 -6.31
CA GLY A 237 -18.27 -8.38 -4.92
C GLY A 237 -17.50 -7.20 -4.31
N CYS A 238 -16.90 -6.35 -5.15
CA CYS A 238 -16.44 -5.04 -4.74
C CYS A 238 -17.57 -4.24 -4.10
N GLY A 239 -17.29 -3.52 -3.01
CA GLY A 239 -18.26 -2.59 -2.45
C GLY A 239 -18.57 -1.47 -3.44
N GLU A 240 -19.73 -0.84 -3.33
CA GLU A 240 -20.22 0.14 -4.32
C GLU A 240 -19.69 1.57 -4.09
N ARG A 241 -19.03 1.84 -2.97
CA ARG A 241 -18.54 3.19 -2.67
C ARG A 241 -17.39 3.55 -3.62
N PRO A 242 -17.44 4.72 -4.28
CA PRO A 242 -16.28 5.27 -4.99
C PRO A 242 -15.11 5.52 -4.03
N VAL A 243 -13.90 5.10 -4.41
CA VAL A 243 -12.68 5.29 -3.59
C VAL A 243 -11.67 6.11 -4.40
N PRO A 244 -11.25 7.30 -3.93
CA PRO A 244 -10.20 8.09 -4.58
C PRO A 244 -8.89 7.29 -4.75
N MET A 245 -8.28 7.36 -5.93
CA MET A 245 -7.04 6.63 -6.24
C MET A 245 -6.03 7.47 -7.02
N VAL A 246 -4.75 7.35 -6.66
CA VAL A 246 -3.61 7.86 -7.44
C VAL A 246 -2.58 6.75 -7.69
N LEU A 247 -2.42 6.33 -8.93
CA LEU A 247 -1.63 5.16 -9.32
C LEU A 247 -0.32 5.58 -9.97
N PHE A 248 0.71 4.73 -9.88
CA PHE A 248 2.03 4.97 -10.47
C PHE A 248 2.55 3.69 -11.12
N HIS A 249 2.97 3.76 -12.39
CA HIS A 249 3.47 2.58 -13.10
C HIS A 249 4.43 2.95 -14.23
N GLY A 250 5.51 2.18 -14.35
CA GLY A 250 6.49 2.29 -15.42
C GLY A 250 6.04 1.60 -16.71
N THR A 251 6.30 2.20 -17.88
CA THR A 251 5.92 1.59 -19.16
C THR A 251 6.78 0.38 -19.55
N ASP A 252 7.98 0.30 -18.99
CA ASP A 252 8.98 -0.74 -19.27
C ASP A 252 9.09 -1.72 -18.08
N ASP A 253 8.04 -1.79 -17.26
CA ASP A 253 7.91 -2.75 -16.17
C ASP A 253 7.86 -4.19 -16.73
N THR A 254 8.91 -4.96 -16.42
CA THR A 254 9.04 -6.36 -16.89
C THR A 254 8.49 -7.39 -15.90
N VAL A 255 7.90 -6.94 -14.79
CA VAL A 255 7.38 -7.79 -13.71
C VAL A 255 5.85 -7.76 -13.70
N VAL A 256 5.25 -6.59 -13.67
CA VAL A 256 3.82 -6.37 -13.90
C VAL A 256 3.72 -5.54 -15.17
N PRO A 257 3.36 -6.12 -16.33
CA PRO A 257 3.49 -5.41 -17.58
C PRO A 257 2.54 -4.21 -17.65
N TYR A 258 3.01 -3.08 -18.19
CA TYR A 258 2.17 -1.91 -18.39
C TYR A 258 1.02 -2.18 -19.37
N GLN A 259 1.31 -2.96 -20.41
CA GLN A 259 0.34 -3.45 -21.38
C GLN A 259 -0.26 -4.79 -20.96
N ALA A 260 -1.33 -5.22 -21.62
CA ALA A 260 -1.88 -6.55 -21.42
C ALA A 260 -0.82 -7.63 -21.64
N GLY A 261 -0.76 -8.62 -20.75
CA GLY A 261 0.28 -9.64 -20.76
C GLY A 261 0.16 -10.59 -19.58
N THR A 262 1.30 -11.04 -19.08
CA THR A 262 1.37 -11.90 -17.90
C THR A 262 2.34 -11.33 -16.87
N ILE A 263 1.99 -11.50 -15.59
CA ILE A 263 2.88 -11.16 -14.48
C ILE A 263 4.08 -12.11 -14.53
N ASN A 264 5.28 -11.59 -14.26
CA ASN A 264 6.54 -12.32 -14.20
C ASN A 264 7.16 -12.19 -12.81
N ALA A 265 6.49 -12.78 -11.80
CA ALA A 265 6.89 -12.67 -10.40
C ALA A 265 6.67 -13.97 -9.63
N GLY A 266 7.75 -14.71 -9.37
CA GLY A 266 7.75 -15.87 -8.47
C GLY A 266 6.61 -16.85 -8.74
N ALA A 267 5.85 -17.20 -7.69
CA ALA A 267 4.76 -18.17 -7.77
C ALA A 267 3.53 -17.70 -8.58
N VAL A 268 3.41 -16.40 -8.88
CA VAL A 268 2.31 -15.85 -9.68
C VAL A 268 2.72 -15.59 -11.13
N SER A 269 3.91 -16.05 -11.54
CA SER A 269 4.37 -15.93 -12.92
C SER A 269 3.42 -16.62 -13.89
N GLY A 270 3.12 -15.97 -15.01
CA GLY A 270 2.16 -16.46 -16.01
C GLY A 270 0.70 -16.06 -15.73
N THR A 271 0.41 -15.43 -14.59
CA THR A 271 -0.95 -14.92 -14.30
C THR A 271 -1.32 -13.83 -15.31
N PRO A 272 -2.45 -13.96 -16.02
CA PRO A 272 -2.90 -12.92 -16.95
C PRO A 272 -3.10 -11.58 -16.26
N PHE A 273 -2.61 -10.52 -16.88
CA PHE A 273 -2.79 -9.14 -16.46
C PHE A 273 -3.41 -8.34 -17.61
N PRO A 274 -4.53 -7.63 -17.39
CA PRO A 274 -5.24 -6.94 -18.47
C PRO A 274 -4.53 -5.67 -18.96
N GLY A 275 -3.47 -5.23 -18.28
CA GLY A 275 -2.76 -3.99 -18.57
C GLY A 275 -3.32 -2.81 -17.78
N VAL A 276 -2.48 -1.79 -17.57
CA VAL A 276 -2.76 -0.65 -16.69
C VAL A 276 -3.96 0.15 -17.20
N ALA A 277 -4.06 0.39 -18.50
CA ALA A 277 -5.18 1.12 -19.09
C ALA A 277 -6.54 0.47 -18.76
N ALA A 278 -6.66 -0.86 -18.96
CA ALA A 278 -7.89 -1.59 -18.66
C ALA A 278 -8.23 -1.61 -17.16
N VAL A 279 -7.22 -1.66 -16.28
CA VAL A 279 -7.42 -1.53 -14.82
C VAL A 279 -7.96 -0.14 -14.47
N LEU A 280 -7.37 0.91 -15.05
CA LEU A 280 -7.79 2.29 -14.82
C LEU A 280 -9.21 2.54 -15.33
N ASP A 281 -9.56 2.05 -16.53
CA ASP A 281 -10.91 2.15 -17.08
C ASP A 281 -11.95 1.49 -16.17
N ALA A 282 -11.63 0.32 -15.61
CA ALA A 282 -12.50 -0.39 -14.70
C ALA A 282 -12.73 0.39 -13.38
N TRP A 283 -11.67 1.00 -12.83
CA TRP A 283 -11.78 1.86 -11.66
C TRP A 283 -12.47 3.20 -11.96
N ALA A 284 -12.26 3.78 -13.13
CA ALA A 284 -12.94 4.99 -13.56
C ALA A 284 -14.45 4.76 -13.64
N LYS A 285 -14.88 3.62 -14.23
CA LYS A 285 -16.28 3.19 -14.21
C LYS A 285 -16.81 2.99 -12.80
N HIS A 286 -16.06 2.28 -11.94
CA HIS A 286 -16.42 2.06 -10.54
C HIS A 286 -16.65 3.38 -9.78
N ASN A 287 -15.74 4.34 -9.99
CA ASN A 287 -15.80 5.65 -9.38
C ASN A 287 -16.77 6.62 -10.06
N GLY A 288 -17.53 6.17 -11.07
CA GLY A 288 -18.52 6.98 -11.76
C GLY A 288 -17.93 8.15 -12.53
N CYS A 289 -16.75 7.97 -13.13
CA CYS A 289 -16.19 8.91 -14.10
C CYS A 289 -17.05 8.95 -15.38
N SER A 290 -16.95 10.06 -16.10
CA SER A 290 -17.56 10.20 -17.43
C SER A 290 -16.82 9.35 -18.47
N ASP A 291 -17.49 9.02 -19.57
CA ASP A 291 -16.88 8.33 -20.72
C ASP A 291 -15.94 9.22 -21.57
N ALA A 292 -15.71 10.47 -21.14
CA ALA A 292 -14.75 11.36 -21.80
C ALA A 292 -13.32 10.80 -21.67
N PRO A 293 -12.46 10.99 -22.68
CA PRO A 293 -11.07 10.57 -22.59
C PRO A 293 -10.37 11.26 -21.40
N PRO A 294 -9.47 10.55 -20.69
CA PRO A 294 -8.74 11.16 -19.59
C PRO A 294 -7.85 12.31 -20.10
N ALA A 295 -7.71 13.34 -19.29
CA ALA A 295 -6.81 14.44 -19.57
C ALA A 295 -5.36 13.99 -19.33
N GLU A 296 -4.48 14.19 -20.30
CA GLU A 296 -3.05 13.93 -20.14
C GLU A 296 -2.27 15.23 -19.99
N THR A 297 -1.37 15.28 -19.01
CA THR A 297 -0.47 16.41 -18.77
C THR A 297 0.95 15.89 -18.56
N ARG A 298 1.91 16.37 -19.35
CA ARG A 298 3.33 16.05 -19.15
C ARG A 298 3.86 16.82 -17.95
N ILE A 299 4.23 16.10 -16.89
CA ILE A 299 4.73 16.69 -15.62
C ILE A 299 6.26 16.72 -15.61
N ALA A 300 6.90 15.78 -16.29
CA ALA A 300 8.34 15.75 -16.50
C ALA A 300 8.70 15.14 -17.86
N ALA A 301 9.99 15.11 -18.20
CA ALA A 301 10.46 14.51 -19.46
C ALA A 301 10.03 13.04 -19.61
N ASP A 302 9.97 12.30 -18.51
CA ASP A 302 9.66 10.87 -18.42
C ASP A 302 8.34 10.58 -17.67
N VAL A 303 7.52 11.60 -17.38
CA VAL A 303 6.29 11.43 -16.59
C VAL A 303 5.10 12.16 -17.20
N VAL A 304 4.05 11.39 -17.47
CA VAL A 304 2.74 11.90 -17.90
C VAL A 304 1.70 11.58 -16.82
N LYS A 305 1.02 12.60 -16.33
CA LYS A 305 -0.17 12.47 -15.49
C LYS A 305 -1.39 12.26 -16.39
N VAL A 306 -2.16 11.23 -16.12
CA VAL A 306 -3.41 10.86 -16.79
C VAL A 306 -4.54 10.96 -15.78
N GLU A 307 -5.54 11.79 -16.03
CA GLU A 307 -6.60 12.10 -15.07
C GLU A 307 -7.98 11.87 -15.68
N TYR A 308 -8.75 10.93 -15.11
CA TYR A 308 -10.12 10.66 -15.54
C TYR A 308 -11.07 11.78 -15.10
N GLN A 309 -12.05 12.06 -15.94
CA GLN A 309 -12.90 13.25 -15.82
C GLN A 309 -14.29 12.91 -15.27
N GLY A 310 -14.93 13.88 -14.62
CA GLY A 310 -16.33 13.77 -14.17
C GLY A 310 -16.57 12.68 -13.11
N CYS A 311 -15.56 12.30 -12.35
CA CYS A 311 -15.65 11.22 -11.36
C CYS A 311 -16.36 11.63 -10.07
N ARG A 312 -17.07 10.70 -9.43
CA ARG A 312 -17.52 10.87 -8.03
C ARG A 312 -16.35 10.76 -7.05
N ALA A 313 -15.33 9.96 -7.40
CA ALA A 313 -14.05 9.93 -6.71
C ALA A 313 -12.91 9.88 -7.74
N PRO A 314 -11.85 10.69 -7.60
CA PRO A 314 -10.85 10.81 -8.65
C PRO A 314 -10.09 9.51 -8.90
N VAL A 315 -9.77 9.28 -10.18
CA VAL A 315 -8.83 8.25 -10.65
C VAL A 315 -7.72 8.96 -11.41
N VAL A 316 -6.52 8.98 -10.81
CA VAL A 316 -5.33 9.65 -11.35
C VAL A 316 -4.25 8.61 -11.55
N HIS A 317 -3.51 8.69 -12.66
CA HIS A 317 -2.39 7.80 -12.95
C HIS A 317 -1.17 8.59 -13.37
N TYR A 318 0.00 8.21 -12.84
CA TYR A 318 1.30 8.72 -13.27
C TYR A 318 1.99 7.63 -14.09
N ARG A 319 1.96 7.81 -15.41
CA ARG A 319 2.67 6.97 -16.38
C ARG A 319 4.13 7.41 -16.42
N VAL A 320 5.04 6.53 -16.01
CA VAL A 320 6.49 6.76 -16.05
C VAL A 320 7.05 6.13 -17.31
N GLU A 321 7.28 6.94 -18.33
CA GLU A 321 7.79 6.53 -19.65
C GLU A 321 9.24 6.02 -19.51
N GLY A 322 9.50 4.79 -19.94
CA GLY A 322 10.79 4.12 -19.76
C GLY A 322 11.05 3.62 -18.33
N GLY A 323 10.12 3.84 -17.39
CA GLY A 323 10.25 3.38 -16.01
C GLY A 323 10.05 1.87 -15.89
N GLY A 324 10.80 1.24 -14.98
CA GLY A 324 10.66 -0.18 -14.65
C GLY A 324 9.72 -0.44 -13.46
N HIS A 325 9.85 -1.64 -12.89
CA HIS A 325 9.15 -2.11 -11.68
C HIS A 325 9.71 -1.49 -10.40
N THR A 326 9.67 -0.17 -10.30
CA THR A 326 10.29 0.59 -9.20
C THR A 326 9.38 1.67 -8.66
N TRP A 327 9.72 2.18 -7.47
CA TRP A 327 9.02 3.27 -6.82
C TRP A 327 9.56 4.63 -7.27
N PRO A 328 8.76 5.50 -7.92
CA PRO A 328 9.20 6.81 -8.38
C PRO A 328 9.77 7.67 -7.24
N GLY A 329 11.00 8.15 -7.41
CA GLY A 329 11.72 8.94 -6.40
C GLY A 329 12.46 8.13 -5.34
N ALA A 330 12.35 6.80 -5.34
CA ALA A 330 13.11 5.94 -4.43
C ALA A 330 14.54 5.69 -4.91
N VAL A 331 15.35 5.06 -4.07
CA VAL A 331 16.69 4.61 -4.45
C VAL A 331 16.58 3.59 -5.60
N PRO A 332 17.33 3.77 -6.71
CA PRO A 332 17.24 2.87 -7.86
C PRO A 332 17.58 1.42 -7.53
N VAL A 333 16.84 0.49 -8.14
CA VAL A 333 17.08 -0.96 -8.02
C VAL A 333 17.29 -1.52 -9.44
N PRO A 334 18.52 -1.53 -9.99
CA PRO A 334 18.77 -1.75 -11.42
C PRO A 334 18.16 -3.03 -12.01
N ARG A 335 18.08 -4.10 -11.21
CA ARG A 335 17.46 -5.37 -11.63
C ARG A 335 15.94 -5.29 -11.89
N LEU A 336 15.30 -4.21 -11.46
CA LEU A 336 13.87 -3.95 -11.63
C LEU A 336 13.61 -2.88 -12.71
N GLY A 337 14.64 -2.46 -13.46
CA GLY A 337 14.53 -1.43 -14.49
C GLY A 337 14.82 -0.01 -13.99
N ALA A 338 14.53 0.98 -14.84
CA ALA A 338 14.84 2.38 -14.54
C ALA A 338 13.91 2.95 -13.46
N THR A 339 14.48 3.74 -12.55
CA THR A 339 13.72 4.48 -11.53
C THR A 339 13.78 5.95 -11.85
N THR A 340 12.62 6.56 -12.09
CA THR A 340 12.53 8.01 -12.27
C THR A 340 12.88 8.73 -10.97
N THR A 341 13.64 9.82 -11.08
CA THR A 341 13.89 10.78 -10.00
C THR A 341 13.19 12.12 -10.24
N SER A 342 12.40 12.22 -11.32
CA SER A 342 11.70 13.45 -11.70
C SER A 342 10.51 13.77 -10.79
N ILE A 343 9.98 12.76 -10.09
CA ILE A 343 8.86 12.89 -9.14
C ILE A 343 9.11 12.06 -7.88
N SER A 344 8.42 12.40 -6.80
CA SER A 344 8.28 11.58 -5.59
C SER A 344 6.86 11.03 -5.53
N ALA A 345 6.69 9.72 -5.73
CA ALA A 345 5.37 9.09 -5.67
C ALA A 345 4.74 9.27 -4.27
N SER A 346 5.55 9.26 -3.22
CA SER A 346 5.09 9.37 -1.83
C SER A 346 4.62 10.78 -1.47
N ASP A 347 5.31 11.83 -1.94
CA ASP A 347 4.83 13.21 -1.73
C ASP A 347 3.54 13.46 -2.53
N ILE A 348 3.48 13.01 -3.79
CA ILE A 348 2.25 13.12 -4.61
C ILE A 348 1.09 12.36 -3.96
N ALA A 349 1.33 11.13 -3.51
CA ALA A 349 0.33 10.32 -2.84
C ALA A 349 -0.13 10.96 -1.52
N TRP A 350 0.77 11.58 -0.76
CA TRP A 350 0.39 12.31 0.46
C TRP A 350 -0.48 13.53 0.17
N GLU A 351 -0.13 14.36 -0.80
CA GLU A 351 -0.97 15.50 -1.19
C GLU A 351 -2.35 15.03 -1.67
N PHE A 352 -2.40 13.93 -2.41
CA PHE A 352 -3.65 13.30 -2.80
C PHE A 352 -4.43 12.82 -1.56
N PHE A 353 -3.81 12.10 -0.63
CA PHE A 353 -4.47 11.63 0.58
C PHE A 353 -5.04 12.78 1.43
N LYS A 354 -4.28 13.85 1.66
CA LYS A 354 -4.75 15.03 2.41
C LYS A 354 -6.04 15.63 1.85
N ALA A 355 -6.19 15.63 0.52
CA ALA A 355 -7.36 16.16 -0.15
C ALA A 355 -8.59 15.23 -0.12
N HIS A 356 -8.43 13.97 0.29
CA HIS A 356 -9.47 12.94 0.15
C HIS A 356 -9.75 12.16 1.45
N PRO A 357 -10.11 12.82 2.57
CA PRO A 357 -10.68 12.13 3.71
C PRO A 357 -11.99 11.44 3.32
N ARG A 358 -12.31 10.32 3.97
CA ARG A 358 -13.60 9.64 3.81
C ARG A 358 -14.71 10.53 4.37
N THR A 359 -15.69 10.87 3.54
CA THR A 359 -16.90 11.54 4.01
C THR A 359 -17.72 10.56 4.87
N PRO A 360 -18.17 10.94 6.07
CA PRO A 360 -18.98 10.10 6.96
C PRO A 360 -20.25 9.56 6.32
#